data_AF-A0A5D6XLH6-F1
#
_entry.id   AF-A0A5D6XLH6-F1
#
_cell.length_a   1.000
_cell.length_b   1.000
_cell.length_c   1.000
_cell.angle_alpha   90.00
_cell.angle_beta   90.00
_cell.angle_gamma   90.00
#
_symmetry.space_group_name_H-M   'P 1'
#
loop_
_entity.id
_entity.type
_entity.pdbx_description
1 polymer ?
#
loop_
_entity_poly.entity_id
_entity_poly.type
_entity_poly.pdbx_seq_one_letter_code
_entity_poly.pdbx_strand_id
1 'polypeptide(L)'
;MAPPQPHERDGKLLVSFVAMIFVGLGNKIFQKLQTIPMRNYPTFLNILTTFVYIPVSFAYIVPMIKYGSAITWEQRNIPKRKFAVMGALDSVSGIMQVFAATYLGGSLLILLGQAAIPVSMLISRALLQTKYSVYQYVGAVVVSTGLLIVLGPSLSGSSGASGSDPHAVVLWSVVMIASCVPMCLSSVYKEKALGEAELDPVYLNGWIAVFQLLMALPLTVPAALAGDPPVRPADLPASLADGFKCYMGQNTIVDGPHPDDCAKATLFVTTYLLFNVAYNLLIVLILKFGSANILWLAMTIMVPLGNVAFTLPFMPEHQPLHASDVAGLAFIMLGLFVYRFLEDALAAYGARRAEAAYYGAGDDALGGGSSELKKALIRFEGGGDGGDDTDDDSGESV
;
A
#
# COMPACT_ATOMS: atom_id res chain seq x y z
N MET A 1 -7.93 19.24 -24.82
CA MET A 1 -6.82 19.22 -23.86
C MET A 1 -5.77 18.28 -24.45
N ALA A 2 -4.66 18.81 -24.96
CA ALA A 2 -3.64 17.98 -25.60
C ALA A 2 -3.04 17.00 -24.58
N PRO A 3 -2.75 15.75 -24.95
CA PRO A 3 -2.08 14.82 -24.05
C PRO A 3 -0.68 15.35 -23.71
N PRO A 4 -0.26 15.29 -22.43
CA PRO A 4 1.05 15.78 -22.01
C PRO A 4 2.19 14.99 -22.68
N GLN A 5 3.29 15.69 -22.98
CA GLN A 5 4.48 15.09 -23.60
C GLN A 5 5.12 14.00 -22.72
N PRO A 6 5.73 12.95 -23.31
CA PRO A 6 6.22 11.77 -22.59
C PRO A 6 7.24 12.09 -21.48
N HIS A 7 8.13 13.07 -21.67
CA HIS A 7 9.14 13.45 -20.67
C HIS A 7 8.55 14.19 -19.43
N GLU A 8 7.45 14.94 -19.60
CA GLU A 8 6.74 15.56 -18.47
C GLU A 8 5.93 14.54 -17.66
N ARG A 9 5.49 13.46 -18.31
CA ARG A 9 4.73 12.38 -17.68
C ARG A 9 5.61 11.59 -16.71
N ASP A 10 6.85 11.29 -17.09
CA ASP A 10 7.79 10.54 -16.25
C ASP A 10 8.24 11.33 -15.02
N GLY A 11 8.48 12.64 -15.16
CA GLY A 11 8.80 13.52 -14.03
C GLY A 11 7.65 13.66 -13.03
N LYS A 12 6.42 13.86 -13.51
CA LYS A 12 5.22 13.93 -12.64
C LYS A 12 4.96 12.61 -11.92
N LEU A 13 5.27 11.49 -12.57
CA LEU A 13 5.09 10.16 -12.01
C LEU A 13 6.15 9.83 -10.95
N LEU A 14 7.41 10.23 -11.17
CA LEU A 14 8.49 10.15 -10.16
C LEU A 14 8.17 11.01 -8.93
N VAL A 15 7.74 12.27 -9.13
CA VAL A 15 7.35 13.16 -8.03
C VAL A 15 6.17 12.58 -7.25
N SER A 16 5.16 12.04 -7.94
CA SER A 16 4.01 11.40 -7.28
C SER A 16 4.42 10.15 -6.49
N PHE A 17 5.37 9.36 -7.01
CA PHE A 17 5.92 8.20 -6.32
C PHE A 17 6.68 8.57 -5.04
N VAL A 18 7.57 9.57 -5.11
CA VAL A 18 8.31 10.06 -3.94
C VAL A 18 7.35 10.68 -2.91
N ALA A 19 6.39 11.49 -3.37
CA ALA A 19 5.35 12.05 -2.52
C ALA A 19 4.53 10.96 -1.83
N MET A 20 4.22 9.87 -2.53
CA MET A 20 3.50 8.72 -1.97
C MET A 20 4.30 8.01 -0.88
N ILE A 21 5.61 7.80 -1.07
CA ILE A 21 6.47 7.24 -0.02
C ILE A 21 6.45 8.14 1.21
N PHE A 22 6.66 9.45 1.04
CA PHE A 22 6.70 10.39 2.17
C PHE A 22 5.34 10.49 2.88
N VAL A 23 4.26 10.70 2.14
CA VAL A 23 2.91 10.85 2.69
C VAL A 23 2.39 9.55 3.29
N GLY A 24 2.68 8.41 2.66
CA GLY A 24 2.31 7.09 3.16
C GLY A 24 3.08 6.68 4.40
N LEU A 25 4.38 6.96 4.45
CA LEU A 25 5.20 6.77 5.64
C LEU A 25 4.73 7.68 6.78
N GLY A 26 4.46 8.96 6.49
CA GLY A 26 3.86 9.90 7.42
C GLY A 26 2.53 9.40 7.97
N ASN A 27 1.62 8.94 7.10
CA ASN A 27 0.35 8.35 7.51
C ASN A 27 0.55 7.22 8.53
N LYS A 28 1.41 6.24 8.24
CA LYS A 28 1.68 5.11 9.14
C LYS A 28 2.31 5.53 10.45
N ILE A 29 3.26 6.46 10.41
CA ILE A 29 3.93 6.99 11.61
C ILE A 29 2.92 7.73 12.48
N PHE A 30 2.22 8.71 11.92
CA PHE A 30 1.24 9.50 12.64
C PHE A 30 0.01 8.68 13.08
N GLN A 31 -0.30 7.58 12.38
CA GLN A 31 -1.31 6.59 12.82
C GLN A 31 -0.95 5.99 14.18
N LYS A 32 0.34 5.72 14.44
CA LYS A 32 0.83 5.27 15.74
C LYS A 32 0.99 6.45 16.70
N LEU A 33 1.61 7.56 16.28
CA LEU A 33 1.90 8.68 17.17
C LEU A 33 0.66 9.32 17.78
N GLN A 34 -0.48 9.34 17.08
CA GLN A 34 -1.74 9.83 17.66
C GLN A 34 -2.25 8.97 18.83
N THR A 35 -1.89 7.68 18.86
CA THR A 35 -2.32 6.76 19.94
C THR A 35 -1.49 6.91 21.21
N ILE A 36 -0.34 7.59 21.15
CA ILE A 36 0.52 7.84 22.31
C ILE A 36 -0.16 8.81 23.30
N PRO A 37 -0.52 10.05 22.92
CA PRO A 37 -1.17 10.99 23.84
C PRO A 37 -2.64 10.64 24.09
N MET A 38 -3.28 9.87 23.21
CA MET A 38 -4.68 9.46 23.32
C MET A 38 -4.84 7.96 23.58
N ARG A 39 -3.91 7.37 24.36
CA ARG A 39 -3.94 5.95 24.70
C ARG A 39 -5.26 5.52 25.34
N ASN A 40 -5.85 6.41 26.13
CA ASN A 40 -7.11 6.19 26.84
C ASN A 40 -8.37 6.40 25.96
N TYR A 41 -8.21 6.97 24.75
CA TYR A 41 -9.33 7.36 23.87
C TYR A 41 -9.28 6.78 22.44
N PRO A 42 -8.99 5.47 22.24
CA PRO A 42 -8.89 4.88 20.90
C PRO A 42 -10.23 4.90 20.14
N THR A 43 -11.35 4.75 20.86
CA THR A 43 -12.70 4.83 20.27
C THR A 43 -12.98 6.21 19.69
N PHE A 44 -12.57 7.27 20.39
CA PHE A 44 -12.71 8.65 19.91
C PHE A 44 -11.88 8.86 18.64
N LEU A 45 -10.62 8.40 18.61
CA LEU A 45 -9.74 8.48 17.43
C LEU A 45 -10.37 7.82 16.19
N ASN A 46 -10.95 6.64 16.35
CA ASN A 46 -11.58 5.91 15.24
C ASN A 46 -12.81 6.65 14.69
N ILE A 47 -13.66 7.17 15.58
CA ILE A 47 -14.84 7.95 15.18
C ILE A 47 -14.41 9.25 14.51
N LEU A 48 -13.46 9.99 15.09
CA LEU A 48 -12.97 11.26 14.58
C LEU A 48 -12.37 11.09 13.18
N THR A 49 -11.54 10.07 12.98
CA THR A 49 -10.93 9.77 11.67
C THR A 49 -11.98 9.50 10.61
N THR A 50 -12.95 8.65 10.92
CA THR A 50 -14.03 8.31 9.98
C THR A 50 -14.94 9.52 9.73
N PHE A 51 -15.23 10.29 10.77
CA PHE A 51 -16.07 11.49 10.71
C PHE A 51 -15.45 12.59 9.84
N VAL A 52 -14.16 12.88 9.99
CA VAL A 52 -13.45 13.92 9.20
C VAL A 52 -13.30 13.50 7.74
N TYR A 53 -13.17 12.20 7.47
CA TYR A 53 -13.03 11.70 6.11
C TYR A 53 -14.31 11.90 5.27
N ILE A 54 -15.50 11.88 5.89
CA ILE A 54 -16.79 12.08 5.21
C ILE A 54 -16.90 13.47 4.55
N PRO A 55 -16.87 14.61 5.27
CA PRO A 55 -17.05 15.92 4.67
C PRO A 55 -15.97 16.22 3.63
N VAL A 56 -14.73 15.75 3.84
CA VAL A 56 -13.65 15.89 2.85
C VAL A 56 -13.99 15.12 1.57
N SER A 57 -14.46 13.88 1.68
CA SER A 57 -14.88 13.08 0.52
C SER A 57 -16.08 13.71 -0.18
N PHE A 58 -17.10 14.15 0.56
CA PHE A 58 -18.28 14.80 -0.02
C PHE A 58 -17.98 16.17 -0.64
N ALA A 59 -17.01 16.91 -0.11
CA ALA A 59 -16.54 18.17 -0.70
C ALA A 59 -15.90 17.97 -2.07
N TYR A 60 -15.29 16.80 -2.34
CA TYR A 60 -14.83 16.41 -3.67
C TYR A 60 -15.95 15.84 -4.54
N ILE A 61 -16.79 14.97 -3.98
CA ILE A 61 -17.87 14.27 -4.71
C ILE A 61 -18.94 15.25 -5.23
N VAL A 62 -19.39 16.22 -4.44
CA VAL A 62 -20.50 17.11 -4.81
C VAL A 62 -20.17 17.99 -6.04
N PRO A 63 -19.00 18.66 -6.12
CA PRO A 63 -18.60 19.37 -7.33
C PRO A 63 -18.38 18.43 -8.52
N MET A 64 -17.80 17.24 -8.30
CA MET A 64 -17.61 16.25 -9.36
C MET A 64 -18.93 15.75 -9.96
N ILE A 65 -19.99 15.59 -9.15
CA ILE A 65 -21.33 15.22 -9.63
C ILE A 65 -21.99 16.38 -10.39
N LYS A 66 -21.77 17.62 -9.95
CA LYS A 66 -22.49 18.79 -10.47
C LYS A 66 -21.84 19.40 -11.72
N TYR A 67 -20.52 19.34 -11.83
CA TYR A 67 -19.74 19.99 -12.89
C TYR A 67 -18.79 19.04 -13.64
N GLY A 68 -18.54 17.84 -13.11
CA GLY A 68 -17.64 16.85 -13.71
C GLY A 68 -18.36 15.74 -14.46
N SER A 69 -17.63 15.04 -15.32
CA SER A 69 -18.06 13.82 -16.01
C SER A 69 -17.52 12.53 -15.39
N ALA A 70 -16.79 12.61 -14.26
CA ALA A 70 -16.14 11.45 -13.66
C ALA A 70 -17.07 10.57 -12.82
N ILE A 71 -18.22 11.11 -12.35
CA ILE A 71 -19.21 10.35 -11.60
C ILE A 71 -20.43 10.11 -12.49
N THR A 72 -20.51 8.91 -13.07
CA THR A 72 -21.59 8.55 -13.98
C THR A 72 -22.87 8.19 -13.22
N TRP A 73 -24.02 8.31 -13.89
CA TRP A 73 -25.31 7.95 -13.31
C TRP A 73 -25.39 6.46 -12.93
N GLU A 74 -24.63 5.60 -13.62
CA GLU A 74 -24.53 4.17 -13.33
C GLU A 74 -23.86 3.89 -11.99
N GLN A 75 -22.80 4.64 -11.63
CA GLN A 75 -22.15 4.52 -10.31
C GLN A 75 -23.11 4.86 -9.16
N ARG A 76 -24.08 5.74 -9.41
CA ARG A 76 -25.09 6.15 -8.41
C ARG A 76 -26.19 5.10 -8.22
N ASN A 77 -26.42 4.26 -9.23
CA ASN A 77 -27.42 3.19 -9.19
C ASN A 77 -26.91 1.91 -8.49
N ILE A 78 -25.63 1.86 -8.11
CA ILE A 78 -25.10 0.72 -7.37
C ILE A 78 -25.86 0.58 -6.04
N PRO A 79 -26.38 -0.62 -5.73
CA PRO A 79 -27.18 -0.82 -4.52
C PRO A 79 -26.34 -0.51 -3.28
N LYS A 80 -26.79 0.45 -2.48
CA LYS A 80 -26.11 0.92 -1.25
C LYS A 80 -25.82 -0.18 -0.24
N ARG A 81 -26.57 -1.29 -0.30
CA ARG A 81 -26.30 -2.50 0.51
C ARG A 81 -24.90 -3.05 0.28
N LYS A 82 -24.35 -2.96 -0.95
CA LYS A 82 -22.96 -3.37 -1.23
C LYS A 82 -21.96 -2.51 -0.46
N PHE A 83 -22.14 -1.18 -0.46
CA PHE A 83 -21.31 -0.26 0.31
C PHE A 83 -21.46 -0.45 1.82
N ALA A 84 -22.67 -0.80 2.30
CA ALA A 84 -22.91 -1.07 3.71
C ALA A 84 -22.12 -2.28 4.22
N VAL A 85 -22.05 -3.38 3.45
CA VAL A 85 -21.25 -4.55 3.81
C VAL A 85 -19.76 -4.21 3.85
N MET A 86 -19.26 -3.44 2.86
CA MET A 86 -17.87 -2.98 2.84
C MET A 86 -17.55 -2.10 4.05
N GLY A 87 -18.40 -1.11 4.34
CA GLY A 87 -18.24 -0.23 5.50
C GLY A 87 -18.33 -0.94 6.84
N ALA A 88 -19.17 -1.98 6.96
CA ALA A 88 -19.24 -2.79 8.18
C ALA A 88 -17.92 -3.55 8.43
N LEU A 89 -17.38 -4.19 7.40
CA LEU A 89 -16.11 -4.93 7.49
C LEU A 89 -14.93 -3.99 7.75
N ASP A 90 -14.86 -2.85 7.04
CA ASP A 90 -13.82 -1.84 7.25
C ASP A 90 -13.91 -1.23 8.66
N SER A 91 -15.11 -1.06 9.22
CA SER A 91 -15.32 -0.58 10.59
C SER A 91 -14.79 -1.58 11.63
N VAL A 92 -15.12 -2.87 11.49
CA VAL A 92 -14.59 -3.93 12.37
C VAL A 92 -13.07 -3.95 12.32
N SER A 93 -12.48 -3.96 11.12
CA SER A 93 -11.03 -3.96 10.95
C SER A 93 -10.39 -2.71 11.53
N GLY A 94 -10.97 -1.53 11.26
CA GLY A 94 -10.45 -0.24 11.70
C GLY A 94 -10.39 -0.14 13.22
N ILE A 95 -11.44 -0.57 13.91
CA ILE A 95 -11.48 -0.60 15.38
C ILE A 95 -10.39 -1.52 15.91
N MET A 96 -10.28 -2.75 15.42
CA MET A 96 -9.25 -3.70 15.86
C MET A 96 -7.83 -3.15 15.64
N GLN A 97 -7.59 -2.49 14.50
CA GLN A 97 -6.30 -1.90 14.19
C GLN A 97 -5.97 -0.69 15.06
N VAL A 98 -6.92 0.21 15.32
CA VAL A 98 -6.68 1.37 16.18
C VAL A 98 -6.35 0.93 17.60
N PHE A 99 -7.10 -0.04 18.13
CA PHE A 99 -6.81 -0.59 19.46
C PHE A 99 -5.44 -1.24 19.52
N ALA A 100 -5.11 -2.12 18.57
CA ALA A 100 -3.81 -2.75 18.61
C ALA A 100 -2.66 -1.79 18.26
N ALA A 101 -2.90 -0.71 17.50
CA ALA A 101 -1.94 0.39 17.35
C ALA A 101 -1.67 1.12 18.68
N THR A 102 -2.65 1.19 19.58
CA THR A 102 -2.47 1.74 20.93
C THR A 102 -1.49 0.91 21.76
N TYR A 103 -1.60 -0.43 21.73
CA TYR A 103 -0.83 -1.32 22.61
C TYR A 103 0.45 -1.91 22.01
N LEU A 104 0.60 -1.90 20.69
CA LEU A 104 1.78 -2.42 20.00
C LEU A 104 2.74 -1.29 19.61
N GLY A 105 4.04 -1.60 19.57
CA GLY A 105 5.05 -0.70 19.02
C GLY A 105 4.86 -0.44 17.53
N GLY A 106 5.29 0.72 17.05
CA GLY A 106 5.10 1.13 15.64
C GLY A 106 5.74 0.18 14.63
N SER A 107 6.94 -0.33 14.92
CA SER A 107 7.63 -1.33 14.10
C SER A 107 6.83 -2.63 14.01
N LEU A 108 6.41 -3.17 15.16
CA LEU A 108 5.61 -4.40 15.22
C LEU A 108 4.27 -4.25 14.50
N LEU A 109 3.61 -3.09 14.63
CA LEU A 109 2.37 -2.76 13.94
C LEU A 109 2.52 -2.86 12.41
N ILE A 110 3.60 -2.29 11.85
CA ILE A 110 3.87 -2.33 10.40
C ILE A 110 4.18 -3.74 9.92
N LEU A 111 4.97 -4.50 10.69
CA LEU A 111 5.35 -5.88 10.35
C LEU A 111 4.13 -6.80 10.37
N LEU A 112 3.32 -6.76 11.45
CA LEU A 112 2.11 -7.57 11.56
C LEU A 112 1.07 -7.22 10.49
N GLY A 113 1.04 -5.97 10.01
CA GLY A 113 0.21 -5.57 8.88
C GLY A 113 0.49 -6.37 7.59
N GLN A 114 1.68 -6.98 7.44
CA GLN A 114 2.00 -7.83 6.29
C GLN A 114 1.29 -9.19 6.33
N ALA A 115 0.68 -9.58 7.46
CA ALA A 115 -0.20 -10.74 7.54
C ALA A 115 -1.41 -10.61 6.60
N ALA A 116 -1.74 -9.39 6.15
CA ALA A 116 -2.74 -9.17 5.11
C ALA A 116 -2.44 -9.94 3.82
N ILE A 117 -1.17 -10.21 3.48
CA ILE A 117 -0.79 -10.94 2.26
C ILE A 117 -1.32 -12.39 2.27
N PRO A 118 -0.89 -13.27 3.20
CA PRO A 118 -1.40 -14.65 3.24
C PRO A 118 -2.91 -14.70 3.48
N VAL A 119 -3.45 -13.78 4.31
CA VAL A 119 -4.89 -13.70 4.58
C VAL A 119 -5.68 -13.32 3.31
N SER A 120 -5.21 -12.33 2.54
CA SER A 120 -5.84 -11.94 1.28
C SER A 120 -5.81 -13.07 0.26
N MET A 121 -4.70 -13.79 0.16
CA MET A 121 -4.55 -14.92 -0.77
C MET A 121 -5.58 -16.03 -0.46
N LEU A 122 -5.75 -16.37 0.82
CA LEU A 122 -6.73 -17.36 1.27
C LEU A 122 -8.17 -16.92 0.93
N ILE A 123 -8.51 -15.68 1.27
CA ILE A 123 -9.87 -15.13 1.08
C ILE A 123 -10.21 -15.00 -0.41
N SER A 124 -9.30 -14.46 -1.21
CA SER A 124 -9.47 -14.36 -2.66
C SER A 124 -9.62 -15.73 -3.32
N ARG A 125 -8.83 -16.73 -2.89
CA ARG A 125 -9.00 -18.10 -3.38
C ARG A 125 -10.38 -18.66 -3.02
N ALA A 126 -10.88 -18.38 -1.82
CA ALA A 126 -12.21 -18.84 -1.39
C ALA A 126 -13.35 -18.12 -2.15
N LEU A 127 -13.28 -16.80 -2.34
CA LEU A 127 -14.39 -15.98 -2.86
C LEU A 127 -14.37 -15.72 -4.37
N LEU A 128 -13.18 -15.58 -4.95
CA LEU A 128 -12.97 -15.29 -6.37
C LEU A 128 -12.47 -16.52 -7.15
N GLN A 129 -12.06 -17.61 -6.47
CA GLN A 129 -11.50 -18.82 -7.10
C GLN A 129 -10.29 -18.51 -8.01
N THR A 130 -9.49 -17.51 -7.62
CA THR A 130 -8.30 -17.10 -8.37
C THR A 130 -7.21 -18.17 -8.29
N LYS A 131 -6.53 -18.40 -9.42
CA LYS A 131 -5.35 -19.25 -9.50
C LYS A 131 -4.12 -18.38 -9.26
N TYR A 132 -3.35 -18.73 -8.24
CA TYR A 132 -2.09 -18.05 -7.92
C TYR A 132 -0.90 -18.83 -8.45
N SER A 133 0.13 -18.10 -8.85
CA SER A 133 1.41 -18.63 -9.31
C SER A 133 2.19 -19.26 -8.15
N VAL A 134 3.08 -20.21 -8.45
CA VAL A 134 3.92 -20.88 -7.44
C VAL A 134 4.76 -19.86 -6.66
N TYR A 135 5.23 -18.81 -7.35
CA TYR A 135 6.02 -17.74 -6.73
C TYR A 135 5.24 -16.94 -5.67
N GLN A 136 3.95 -16.71 -5.89
CA GLN A 136 3.09 -16.02 -4.92
C GLN A 136 2.89 -16.89 -3.67
N TYR A 137 2.78 -18.21 -3.82
CA TYR A 137 2.73 -19.12 -2.66
C TYR A 137 4.05 -19.12 -1.88
N VAL A 138 5.19 -19.18 -2.58
CA VAL A 138 6.52 -19.09 -1.93
C VAL A 138 6.65 -17.76 -1.18
N GLY A 139 6.28 -16.64 -1.81
CA GLY A 139 6.29 -15.33 -1.16
C GLY A 139 5.43 -15.28 0.10
N ALA A 140 4.21 -15.81 0.06
CA ALA A 140 3.32 -15.86 1.21
C ALA A 140 3.87 -16.72 2.37
N VAL A 141 4.52 -17.85 2.07
CA VAL A 141 5.17 -18.71 3.08
C VAL A 141 6.36 -18.00 3.72
N VAL A 142 7.18 -17.30 2.91
CA VAL A 142 8.34 -16.54 3.39
C VAL A 142 7.88 -15.38 4.29
N VAL A 143 6.84 -14.63 3.91
CA VAL A 143 6.24 -13.58 4.76
C VAL A 143 5.72 -14.18 6.07
N SER A 144 5.00 -15.30 6.01
CA SER A 144 4.47 -15.98 7.20
C SER A 144 5.58 -16.43 8.15
N THR A 145 6.70 -16.92 7.61
CA THR A 145 7.89 -17.28 8.39
C THR A 145 8.51 -16.05 9.06
N GLY A 146 8.63 -14.94 8.32
CA GLY A 146 9.10 -13.67 8.89
C GLY A 146 8.24 -13.18 10.05
N LEU A 147 6.91 -13.29 9.95
CA LEU A 147 5.99 -12.96 11.04
C LEU A 147 6.19 -13.84 12.29
N LEU A 148 6.43 -15.14 12.11
CA LEU A 148 6.70 -16.05 13.22
C LEU A 148 8.02 -15.71 13.94
N ILE A 149 9.05 -15.31 13.20
CA ILE A 149 10.33 -14.88 13.78
C ILE A 149 10.15 -13.62 14.63
N VAL A 150 9.37 -12.65 14.15
CA VAL A 150 9.08 -11.41 14.89
C VAL A 150 8.26 -11.68 16.16
N LEU A 151 7.31 -12.61 16.11
CA LEU A 151 6.46 -12.95 17.26
C LEU A 151 7.11 -13.90 18.27
N GLY A 152 8.15 -14.65 17.86
CA GLY A 152 8.82 -15.65 18.69
C GLY A 152 9.30 -15.13 20.06
N PRO A 153 10.01 -13.98 20.13
CA PRO A 153 10.43 -13.39 21.41
C PRO A 153 9.25 -13.09 22.33
N SER A 154 8.18 -12.48 21.81
CA SER A 154 6.97 -12.14 22.57
C SER A 154 6.25 -13.37 23.13
N LEU A 155 6.30 -14.50 22.43
CA LEU A 155 5.71 -15.78 22.88
C LEU A 155 6.57 -16.50 23.93
N SER A 156 7.89 -16.33 23.87
CA SER A 156 8.83 -17.03 24.76
C SER A 156 9.02 -16.37 26.13
N GLY A 157 8.35 -15.24 26.40
CA GLY A 157 8.47 -14.51 27.67
C GLY A 157 9.83 -13.82 27.87
N SER A 158 10.73 -13.88 26.87
CA SER A 158 11.97 -13.11 26.86
C SER A 158 11.65 -11.66 26.46
N SER A 159 11.24 -10.89 27.47
CA SER A 159 11.13 -9.43 27.53
C SER A 159 11.51 -8.66 26.26
N GLY A 160 10.50 -8.11 25.59
CA GLY A 160 10.64 -7.20 24.45
C GLY A 160 9.73 -5.98 24.57
N ALA A 161 10.35 -4.85 24.94
CA ALA A 161 10.08 -3.49 24.46
C ALA A 161 8.83 -2.70 24.89
N SER A 162 7.86 -3.27 25.59
CA SER A 162 6.74 -2.50 26.14
C SER A 162 6.66 -2.76 27.64
N GLY A 163 6.53 -1.73 28.48
CA GLY A 163 6.20 -1.90 29.91
C GLY A 163 4.78 -2.47 30.14
N SER A 164 4.26 -3.22 29.18
CA SER A 164 2.98 -3.92 29.19
C SER A 164 3.22 -5.42 29.23
N ASP A 165 2.29 -6.14 29.87
CA ASP A 165 2.41 -7.58 30.08
C ASP A 165 2.70 -8.33 28.77
N PRO A 166 3.64 -9.30 28.76
CA PRO A 166 3.96 -10.10 27.56
C PRO A 166 2.72 -10.72 26.91
N HIS A 167 1.76 -11.13 27.75
CA HIS A 167 0.47 -11.65 27.33
C HIS A 167 -0.39 -10.62 26.58
N ALA A 168 -0.32 -9.34 26.96
CA ALA A 168 -1.02 -8.26 26.28
C ALA A 168 -0.42 -8.01 24.89
N VAL A 169 0.91 -8.00 24.76
CA VAL A 169 1.58 -7.82 23.45
C VAL A 169 1.20 -8.95 22.49
N VAL A 170 1.21 -10.21 22.95
CA VAL A 170 0.78 -11.36 22.15
C VAL A 170 -0.69 -11.24 21.77
N LEU A 171 -1.57 -10.91 22.73
CA LEU A 171 -3.00 -10.75 22.49
C LEU A 171 -3.27 -9.69 21.41
N TRP A 172 -2.68 -8.50 21.55
CA TRP A 172 -2.89 -7.41 20.60
C TRP A 172 -2.25 -7.69 19.24
N SER A 173 -1.17 -8.48 19.19
CA SER A 173 -0.60 -8.96 17.93
C SER A 173 -1.55 -9.90 17.19
N VAL A 174 -2.19 -10.82 17.91
CA VAL A 174 -3.23 -11.69 17.35
C VAL A 174 -4.43 -10.86 16.89
N VAL A 175 -4.83 -9.83 17.64
CA VAL A 175 -5.89 -8.89 17.23
C VAL A 175 -5.51 -8.14 15.95
N MET A 176 -4.25 -7.70 15.78
CA MET A 176 -3.80 -7.12 14.51
C MET A 176 -3.94 -8.09 13.35
N ILE A 177 -3.46 -9.32 13.49
CA ILE A 177 -3.55 -10.32 12.42
C ILE A 177 -5.01 -10.65 12.12
N ALA A 178 -5.84 -10.81 13.15
CA ALA A 178 -7.27 -11.04 13.00
C ALA A 178 -7.96 -9.86 12.30
N SER A 179 -7.51 -8.62 12.51
CA SER A 179 -8.03 -7.43 11.82
C SER A 179 -7.79 -7.43 10.31
N CYS A 180 -6.78 -8.18 9.84
CA CYS A 180 -6.52 -8.35 8.41
C CYS A 180 -7.61 -9.17 7.73
N VAL A 181 -8.31 -10.06 8.44
CA VAL A 181 -9.38 -10.88 7.87
C VAL A 181 -10.55 -10.02 7.35
N PRO A 182 -11.20 -9.16 8.15
CA PRO A 182 -12.26 -8.29 7.65
C PRO A 182 -11.74 -7.24 6.64
N MET A 183 -10.50 -6.75 6.79
CA MET A 183 -9.87 -5.83 5.82
C MET A 183 -9.75 -6.47 4.43
N CYS A 184 -9.19 -7.67 4.36
CA CYS A 184 -9.01 -8.41 3.13
C CYS A 184 -10.36 -8.85 2.56
N LEU A 185 -11.29 -9.28 3.42
CA LEU A 185 -12.65 -9.62 3.01
C LEU A 185 -13.36 -8.44 2.35
N SER A 186 -13.26 -7.25 2.94
CA SER A 186 -13.78 -6.01 2.36
C SER A 186 -13.15 -5.69 1.01
N SER A 187 -11.82 -5.80 0.90
CA SER A 187 -11.07 -5.51 -0.33
C SER A 187 -11.42 -6.48 -1.47
N VAL A 188 -11.48 -7.78 -1.19
CA VAL A 188 -11.89 -8.82 -2.14
C VAL A 188 -13.36 -8.68 -2.52
N TYR A 189 -14.21 -8.28 -1.57
CA TYR A 189 -15.60 -8.00 -1.86
C TYR A 189 -15.78 -6.75 -2.73
N LYS A 190 -14.95 -5.70 -2.58
CA LYS A 190 -14.89 -4.55 -3.50
C LYS A 190 -14.58 -5.02 -4.91
N GLU A 191 -13.56 -5.85 -5.08
CA GLU A 191 -13.18 -6.44 -6.37
C GLU A 191 -14.31 -7.26 -6.98
N LYS A 192 -14.95 -8.16 -6.21
CA LYS A 192 -16.05 -9.00 -6.70
C LYS A 192 -17.33 -8.21 -7.02
N ALA A 193 -17.68 -7.24 -6.19
CA ALA A 193 -18.97 -6.55 -6.28
C ALA A 193 -18.97 -5.39 -7.28
N LEU A 194 -17.78 -4.86 -7.60
CA LEU A 194 -17.55 -3.71 -8.47
C LEU A 194 -16.79 -4.10 -9.75
N GLY A 195 -15.97 -5.14 -9.75
CA GLY A 195 -15.45 -5.87 -10.93
C GLY A 195 -14.97 -5.01 -12.10
N GLU A 196 -15.88 -4.71 -13.02
CA GLU A 196 -15.63 -3.98 -14.26
C GLU A 196 -16.12 -2.52 -14.24
N ALA A 197 -16.80 -2.11 -13.16
CA ALA A 197 -17.29 -0.75 -13.01
C ALA A 197 -16.11 0.17 -12.67
N GLU A 198 -15.76 1.05 -13.61
CA GLU A 198 -14.86 2.18 -13.36
C GLU A 198 -15.52 3.10 -12.35
N LEU A 199 -15.17 2.95 -11.07
CA LEU A 199 -15.66 3.79 -9.98
C LEU A 199 -14.56 4.71 -9.49
N ASP A 200 -14.90 5.98 -9.28
CA ASP A 200 -14.00 6.90 -8.60
C ASP A 200 -13.75 6.40 -7.15
N PRO A 201 -12.49 6.18 -6.74
CA PRO A 201 -12.21 5.61 -5.42
C PRO A 201 -12.57 6.57 -4.27
N VAL A 202 -12.59 7.89 -4.51
CA VAL A 202 -13.03 8.86 -3.50
C VAL A 202 -14.53 8.76 -3.29
N TYR A 203 -15.31 8.58 -4.37
CA TYR A 203 -16.75 8.30 -4.26
C TYR A 203 -17.03 7.00 -3.48
N LEU A 204 -16.32 5.93 -3.83
CA LEU A 204 -16.45 4.63 -3.16
C LEU A 204 -16.11 4.75 -1.67
N ASN A 205 -14.93 5.27 -1.33
CA ASN A 205 -14.48 5.40 0.04
C ASN A 205 -15.33 6.39 0.83
N GLY A 206 -15.88 7.44 0.20
CA GLY A 206 -16.81 8.38 0.85
C GLY A 206 -18.10 7.73 1.32
N TRP A 207 -18.74 6.90 0.48
CA TRP A 207 -19.94 6.15 0.89
C TRP A 207 -19.63 5.06 1.90
N ILE A 208 -18.52 4.36 1.73
CA ILE A 208 -18.03 3.38 2.71
C ILE A 208 -17.83 4.05 4.06
N ALA A 209 -17.22 5.24 4.12
CA ALA A 209 -16.99 5.98 5.36
C ALA A 209 -18.29 6.36 6.07
N VAL A 210 -19.36 6.69 5.35
CA VAL A 210 -20.68 6.93 5.94
C VAL A 210 -21.20 5.68 6.64
N PHE A 211 -21.17 4.53 5.96
CA PHE A 211 -21.60 3.26 6.57
C PHE A 211 -20.65 2.80 7.67
N GLN A 212 -19.35 3.06 7.52
CA GLN A 212 -18.33 2.78 8.52
C GLN A 212 -18.59 3.56 9.81
N LEU A 213 -18.97 4.84 9.71
CA LEU A 213 -19.34 5.66 10.86
C LEU A 213 -20.63 5.14 11.53
N LEU A 214 -21.65 4.82 10.72
CA LEU A 214 -22.91 4.27 11.23
C LEU A 214 -22.71 2.93 11.94
N MET A 215 -21.83 2.07 11.43
CA MET A 215 -21.46 0.79 12.05
C MET A 215 -20.46 0.97 13.19
N ALA A 216 -19.61 1.99 13.17
CA ALA A 216 -18.67 2.26 14.25
C ALA A 216 -19.41 2.58 15.54
N LEU A 217 -20.52 3.34 15.49
CA LEU A 217 -21.32 3.72 16.66
C LEU A 217 -21.74 2.52 17.54
N PRO A 218 -22.43 1.47 17.05
CA PRO A 218 -22.74 0.31 17.88
C PRO A 218 -21.50 -0.50 18.27
N LEU A 219 -20.46 -0.53 17.41
CA LEU A 219 -19.21 -1.23 17.72
C LEU A 219 -18.34 -0.49 18.75
N THR A 220 -18.63 0.78 19.06
CA THR A 220 -17.94 1.50 20.15
C THR A 220 -18.16 0.84 21.51
N VAL A 221 -19.31 0.20 21.72
CA VAL A 221 -19.66 -0.44 23.00
C VAL A 221 -18.73 -1.62 23.32
N PRO A 222 -18.59 -2.64 22.45
CA PRO A 222 -17.62 -3.72 22.70
C PRO A 222 -16.18 -3.22 22.65
N ALA A 223 -15.87 -2.20 21.82
CA ALA A 223 -14.53 -1.62 21.77
C ALA A 223 -14.15 -0.95 23.09
N ALA A 224 -15.06 -0.18 23.69
CA ALA A 224 -14.85 0.49 24.96
C ALA A 224 -14.65 -0.48 26.14
N LEU A 225 -15.28 -1.66 26.08
CA LEU A 225 -15.05 -2.73 27.05
C LEU A 225 -13.69 -3.41 26.89
N ALA A 226 -13.12 -3.40 25.68
CA ALA A 226 -11.81 -3.96 25.38
C ALA A 226 -10.65 -2.98 25.59
N GLY A 227 -10.95 -1.71 25.89
CA GLY A 227 -9.95 -0.69 26.22
C GLY A 227 -9.42 -0.87 27.63
N ASP A 228 -8.22 -0.35 27.87
CA ASP A 228 -7.63 -0.20 29.18
C ASP A 228 -7.44 1.31 29.44
N PRO A 229 -8.23 1.93 30.33
CA PRO A 229 -9.23 1.31 31.23
C PRO A 229 -10.54 0.92 30.52
N PRO A 230 -11.24 -0.13 31.00
CA PRO A 230 -12.52 -0.55 30.43
C PRO A 230 -13.61 0.47 30.77
N VAL A 231 -14.18 1.09 29.75
CA VAL A 231 -15.23 2.11 29.91
C VAL A 231 -16.60 1.45 29.88
N ARG A 232 -17.40 1.64 30.94
CA ARG A 232 -18.77 1.14 30.98
C ARG A 232 -19.61 1.82 29.88
N PRO A 233 -20.58 1.14 29.26
CA PRO A 233 -21.38 1.74 28.17
C PRO A 233 -22.10 3.03 28.57
N ALA A 234 -22.42 3.22 29.85
CA ALA A 234 -23.04 4.44 30.38
C ALA A 234 -22.08 5.65 30.39
N ASP A 235 -20.78 5.41 30.54
CA ASP A 235 -19.74 6.43 30.61
C ASP A 235 -19.11 6.69 29.23
N LEU A 236 -19.59 6.00 28.19
CA LEU A 236 -19.08 6.12 26.82
C LEU A 236 -19.22 7.55 26.25
N PRO A 237 -20.35 8.26 26.41
CA PRO A 237 -20.46 9.65 25.97
C PRO A 237 -19.52 10.58 26.73
N ALA A 238 -19.28 10.32 28.02
CA ALA A 238 -18.33 11.07 28.82
C ALA A 238 -16.89 10.81 28.34
N SER A 239 -16.51 9.55 28.11
CA SER A 239 -15.21 9.19 27.54
C SER A 239 -14.96 9.79 26.16
N LEU A 240 -15.99 9.88 25.30
CA LEU A 240 -15.89 10.58 24.02
C LEU A 240 -15.72 12.09 24.19
N ALA A 241 -16.43 12.70 25.15
CA ALA A 241 -16.29 14.11 25.47
C ALA A 241 -14.91 14.42 26.07
N ASP A 242 -14.37 13.53 26.88
CA ASP A 242 -13.04 13.65 27.48
C ASP A 242 -11.94 13.43 26.43
N GLY A 243 -12.13 12.50 25.50
CA GLY A 243 -11.27 12.37 24.32
C GLY A 243 -11.27 13.63 23.46
N PHE A 244 -12.41 14.31 23.34
CA PHE A 244 -12.50 15.61 22.66
C PHE A 244 -11.78 16.73 23.43
N LYS A 245 -11.88 16.76 24.77
CA LYS A 245 -11.09 17.69 25.60
C LYS A 245 -9.59 17.43 25.46
N CYS A 246 -9.19 16.16 25.42
CA CYS A 246 -7.81 15.78 25.12
C CYS A 246 -7.38 16.23 23.72
N TYR A 247 -8.28 16.13 22.72
CA TYR A 247 -8.01 16.69 21.39
C TYR A 247 -7.85 18.21 21.41
N MET A 248 -8.47 18.93 22.35
CA MET A 248 -8.28 20.36 22.58
C MET A 248 -7.07 20.69 23.47
N GLY A 249 -6.29 19.70 23.89
CA GLY A 249 -5.10 19.89 24.72
C GLY A 249 -5.37 19.97 26.22
N GLN A 250 -6.57 19.59 26.67
CA GLN A 250 -6.91 19.51 28.09
C GLN A 250 -6.76 18.09 28.60
N ASN A 251 -5.92 17.90 29.62
CA ASN A 251 -5.75 16.60 30.28
C ASN A 251 -7.00 16.30 31.12
N THR A 252 -7.57 15.11 30.95
CA THR A 252 -8.77 14.71 31.70
C THR A 252 -8.42 13.66 32.76
N ILE A 253 -7.49 12.76 32.46
CA ILE A 253 -6.95 11.77 33.40
C ILE A 253 -5.59 12.24 33.91
N VAL A 254 -5.58 12.84 35.10
CA VAL A 254 -4.37 13.36 35.77
C VAL A 254 -3.77 12.38 36.79
N ASP A 255 -4.58 11.45 37.33
CA ASP A 255 -4.15 10.44 38.30
C ASP A 255 -4.44 9.03 37.75
N GLY A 256 -3.42 8.16 37.67
CA GLY A 256 -3.54 6.79 37.18
C GLY A 256 -2.24 6.17 36.64
N PRO A 257 -2.25 4.90 36.21
CA PRO A 257 -1.07 4.22 35.66
C PRO A 257 -0.59 4.82 34.31
N HIS A 258 -1.47 5.53 33.59
CA HIS A 258 -1.17 6.21 32.32
C HIS A 258 -1.79 7.62 32.30
N PRO A 259 -1.10 8.65 32.85
CA PRO A 259 -1.59 10.02 32.85
C PRO A 259 -1.62 10.59 31.42
N ASP A 260 -2.64 11.41 31.13
CA ASP A 260 -2.82 12.04 29.83
C ASP A 260 -1.79 13.18 29.63
N ASP A 261 -1.07 13.15 28.50
CA ASP A 261 -0.30 14.30 28.00
C ASP A 261 -0.90 14.77 26.66
N CYS A 262 -2.01 15.51 26.78
CA CYS A 262 -2.81 15.94 25.63
C CYS A 262 -2.22 17.17 24.92
N ALA A 263 -1.14 17.79 25.43
CA ALA A 263 -0.57 19.02 24.87
C ALA A 263 -0.15 18.87 23.39
N LYS A 264 0.25 17.66 22.98
CA LYS A 264 0.63 17.33 21.59
C LYS A 264 -0.44 16.55 20.83
N ALA A 265 -1.56 16.21 21.48
CA ALA A 265 -2.59 15.37 20.90
C ALA A 265 -3.22 16.02 19.66
N THR A 266 -3.57 17.31 19.73
CA THR A 266 -4.11 18.05 18.59
C THR A 266 -3.17 17.98 17.39
N LEU A 267 -1.88 18.24 17.61
CA LEU A 267 -0.88 18.26 16.54
C LEU A 267 -0.76 16.89 15.89
N PHE A 268 -0.62 15.81 16.66
CA PHE A 268 -0.48 14.46 16.09
C PHE A 268 -1.73 13.97 15.39
N VAL A 269 -2.92 14.20 15.96
CA VAL A 269 -4.19 13.78 15.37
C VAL A 269 -4.49 14.60 14.11
N THR A 270 -4.38 15.93 14.13
CA THR A 270 -4.62 16.76 12.94
C THR A 270 -3.61 16.43 11.84
N THR A 271 -2.34 16.24 12.19
CA THR A 271 -1.30 15.86 11.22
C THR A 271 -1.58 14.49 10.62
N TYR A 272 -1.98 13.50 11.42
CA TYR A 272 -2.44 12.20 10.93
C TYR A 272 -3.60 12.35 9.94
N LEU A 273 -4.63 13.13 10.28
CA LEU A 273 -5.80 13.34 9.42
C LEU A 273 -5.41 13.95 8.07
N LEU A 274 -4.49 14.94 8.07
CA LEU A 274 -3.96 15.54 6.85
C LEU A 274 -3.19 14.53 5.99
N PHE A 275 -2.27 13.77 6.59
CA PHE A 275 -1.56 12.69 5.89
C PHE A 275 -2.53 11.60 5.41
N ASN A 276 -3.59 11.32 6.15
CA ASN A 276 -4.58 10.31 5.80
C ASN A 276 -5.38 10.70 4.55
N VAL A 277 -5.87 11.93 4.50
CA VAL A 277 -6.54 12.47 3.31
C VAL A 277 -5.57 12.53 2.12
N ALA A 278 -4.37 13.09 2.32
CA ALA A 278 -3.37 13.22 1.26
C ALA A 278 -2.96 11.85 0.70
N TYR A 279 -2.80 10.86 1.57
CA TYR A 279 -2.45 9.49 1.19
C TYR A 279 -3.54 8.84 0.34
N ASN A 280 -4.81 8.93 0.78
CA ASN A 280 -5.94 8.41 0.01
C ASN A 280 -6.05 9.10 -1.36
N LEU A 281 -5.85 10.42 -1.42
CA LEU A 281 -5.86 11.17 -2.68
C LEU A 281 -4.71 10.75 -3.61
N LEU A 282 -3.50 10.57 -3.08
CA LEU A 282 -2.33 10.14 -3.85
C LEU A 282 -2.49 8.72 -4.40
N ILE A 283 -3.13 7.80 -3.66
CA ILE A 283 -3.49 6.47 -4.17
C ILE A 283 -4.34 6.60 -5.44
N VAL A 284 -5.40 7.42 -5.39
CA VAL A 284 -6.28 7.64 -6.54
C VAL A 284 -5.53 8.27 -7.70
N LEU A 285 -4.68 9.26 -7.43
CA LEU A 285 -3.89 9.93 -8.45
C LEU A 285 -2.93 8.95 -9.14
N ILE A 286 -2.22 8.12 -8.38
CA ILE A 286 -1.29 7.12 -8.91
C ILE A 286 -2.03 6.04 -9.70
N LEU A 287 -3.19 5.57 -9.23
CA LEU A 287 -3.98 4.60 -9.98
C LEU A 287 -4.56 5.19 -11.28
N LYS A 288 -4.89 6.48 -11.29
CA LYS A 288 -5.45 7.17 -12.45
C LYS A 288 -4.42 7.53 -13.52
N PHE A 289 -3.22 7.94 -13.11
CA PHE A 289 -2.17 8.42 -14.03
C PHE A 289 -0.99 7.46 -14.18
N GLY A 290 -0.86 6.48 -13.28
CA GLY A 290 0.19 5.48 -13.27
C GLY A 290 -0.37 4.07 -13.36
N SER A 291 0.40 3.10 -12.87
CA SER A 291 0.02 1.69 -12.81
C SER A 291 -0.10 1.22 -11.36
N ALA A 292 -0.87 0.15 -11.14
CA ALA A 292 -0.93 -0.51 -9.85
C ALA A 292 0.47 -0.96 -9.37
N ASN A 293 1.38 -1.32 -10.28
CA ASN A 293 2.73 -1.77 -9.94
C ASN A 293 3.54 -0.68 -9.23
N ILE A 294 3.40 0.59 -9.63
CA ILE A 294 4.08 1.72 -8.99
C ILE A 294 3.55 1.92 -7.57
N LEU A 295 2.23 1.81 -7.38
CA LEU A 295 1.61 1.89 -6.06
C LEU A 295 2.13 0.77 -5.13
N TRP A 296 2.14 -0.47 -5.62
CA TRP A 296 2.62 -1.62 -4.85
C TRP A 296 4.12 -1.53 -4.54
N LEU A 297 4.91 -0.98 -5.45
CA LEU A 297 6.34 -0.72 -5.22
C LEU A 297 6.53 0.30 -4.10
N ALA A 298 5.81 1.43 -4.14
CA ALA A 298 5.86 2.44 -3.07
C ALA A 298 5.49 1.82 -1.71
N MET A 299 4.40 1.05 -1.65
CA MET A 299 3.95 0.34 -0.45
C MET A 299 4.99 -0.65 0.09
N THR A 300 5.72 -1.33 -0.81
CA THR A 300 6.78 -2.28 -0.43
C THR A 300 7.95 -1.56 0.23
N ILE A 301 8.32 -0.38 -0.28
CA ILE A 301 9.41 0.46 0.27
C ILE A 301 8.98 1.15 1.58
N MET A 302 7.70 1.45 1.77
CA MET A 302 7.20 2.01 3.02
C MET A 302 7.38 1.08 4.22
N VAL A 303 7.35 -0.25 4.04
CA VAL A 303 7.51 -1.22 5.13
C VAL A 303 8.87 -1.13 5.83
N PRO A 304 10.02 -1.24 5.13
CA PRO A 304 11.33 -1.13 5.76
C PRO A 304 11.63 0.29 6.21
N LEU A 305 11.22 1.31 5.45
CA LEU A 305 11.41 2.71 5.85
C LEU A 305 10.61 3.04 7.11
N GLY A 306 9.40 2.48 7.24
CA GLY A 306 8.58 2.55 8.45
C GLY A 306 9.31 1.96 9.64
N ASN A 307 9.83 0.74 9.49
CA ASN A 307 10.56 0.09 10.56
C ASN A 307 11.81 0.90 10.98
N VAL A 308 12.59 1.41 10.02
CA VAL A 308 13.75 2.28 10.33
C VAL A 308 13.32 3.60 10.97
N ALA A 309 12.22 4.21 10.51
CA ALA A 309 11.74 5.48 11.06
C ALA A 309 11.40 5.37 12.56
N PHE A 310 10.80 4.26 13.00
CA PHE A 310 10.50 3.98 14.41
C PHE A 310 11.72 3.72 15.29
N THR A 311 12.91 3.63 14.70
CA THR A 311 14.18 3.33 15.40
C THR A 311 15.09 4.55 15.52
N LEU A 312 14.76 5.63 14.79
CA LEU A 312 15.51 6.87 14.83
C LEU A 312 15.26 7.62 16.16
N PRO A 313 16.29 8.24 16.75
CA PRO A 313 16.20 8.92 18.05
C PRO A 313 15.29 10.16 18.03
N PHE A 314 14.90 10.62 16.84
CA PHE A 314 13.95 11.74 16.67
C PHE A 314 12.50 11.34 16.96
N MET A 315 12.17 10.04 16.96
CA MET A 315 10.79 9.58 17.14
C MET A 315 10.42 9.36 18.63
N PRO A 316 9.22 9.78 19.08
CA PRO A 316 8.71 9.42 20.41
C PRO A 316 8.63 7.89 20.55
N GLU A 317 9.05 7.36 21.70
CA GLU A 317 9.14 5.91 21.95
C GLU A 317 10.05 5.14 20.96
N HIS A 318 11.24 5.67 20.67
CA HIS A 318 12.22 4.94 19.85
C HIS A 318 12.52 3.56 20.46
N GLN A 319 12.27 2.49 19.72
CA GLN A 319 12.58 1.13 20.18
C GLN A 319 13.87 0.66 19.50
N PRO A 320 14.89 0.22 20.27
CA PRO A 320 16.08 -0.38 19.67
C PRO A 320 15.68 -1.68 18.97
N LEU A 321 16.05 -1.82 17.69
CA LEU A 321 15.76 -3.03 16.92
C LEU A 321 16.40 -4.24 17.58
N HIS A 322 15.58 -5.20 17.98
CA HIS A 322 16.09 -6.48 18.42
C HIS A 322 16.56 -7.29 17.20
N ALA A 323 17.53 -8.19 17.37
CA ALA A 323 18.08 -8.98 16.26
C ALA A 323 17.00 -9.83 15.55
N SER A 324 15.96 -10.24 16.29
CA SER A 324 14.77 -10.91 15.77
C SER A 324 13.93 -10.04 14.83
N ASP A 325 13.81 -8.74 15.11
CA ASP A 325 13.03 -7.81 14.30
C ASP A 325 13.73 -7.50 12.98
N VAL A 326 15.06 -7.42 13.02
CA VAL A 326 15.90 -7.25 11.81
C VAL A 326 15.83 -8.49 10.93
N ALA A 327 15.97 -9.68 11.52
CA ALA A 327 15.83 -10.95 10.80
C ALA A 327 14.43 -11.08 10.20
N GLY A 328 13.38 -10.81 10.98
CA GLY A 328 11.99 -10.81 10.55
C GLY A 328 11.72 -9.83 9.40
N LEU A 329 12.23 -8.60 9.50
CA LEU A 329 12.14 -7.60 8.44
C LEU A 329 12.79 -8.10 7.14
N ALA A 330 13.98 -8.70 7.20
CA ALA A 330 14.67 -9.22 6.02
C ALA A 330 13.85 -10.32 5.33
N PHE A 331 13.27 -11.25 6.08
CA PHE A 331 12.38 -12.29 5.55
C PHE A 331 11.11 -11.68 4.94
N ILE A 332 10.47 -10.73 5.62
CA ILE A 332 9.26 -10.07 5.11
C ILE A 332 9.55 -9.31 3.81
N MET A 333 10.69 -8.62 3.73
CA MET A 333 11.14 -7.93 2.52
C MET A 333 11.39 -8.89 1.35
N LEU A 334 12.08 -10.01 1.61
CA LEU A 334 12.30 -11.05 0.63
C LEU A 334 10.97 -11.64 0.14
N GLY A 335 10.07 -11.96 1.07
CA GLY A 335 8.76 -12.52 0.76
C GLY A 335 7.87 -11.57 -0.06
N LEU A 336 7.86 -10.28 0.28
CA LEU A 336 7.18 -9.22 -0.48
C LEU A 336 7.71 -9.10 -1.90
N PHE A 337 9.04 -9.11 -2.06
CA PHE A 337 9.68 -9.05 -3.36
C PHE A 337 9.32 -10.26 -4.22
N VAL A 338 9.42 -11.45 -3.63
CA VAL A 338 9.04 -12.72 -4.29
C VAL A 338 7.57 -12.73 -4.68
N TYR A 339 6.69 -12.26 -3.80
CA TYR A 339 5.24 -12.24 -4.04
C TYR A 339 4.82 -11.29 -5.16
N ARG A 340 5.43 -10.09 -5.25
CA ARG A 340 4.99 -9.02 -6.15
C ARG A 340 5.75 -8.93 -7.46
N PHE A 341 7.05 -9.20 -7.45
CA PHE A 341 7.93 -8.86 -8.58
C PHE A 341 8.57 -10.08 -9.24
N LEU A 342 8.60 -11.25 -8.60
CA LEU A 342 9.35 -12.39 -9.14
C LEU A 342 8.76 -12.91 -10.45
N GLU A 343 7.42 -12.93 -10.58
CA GLU A 343 6.75 -13.35 -11.80
C GLU A 343 7.07 -12.41 -12.97
N ASP A 344 6.91 -11.10 -12.76
CA ASP A 344 7.25 -10.07 -13.75
C ASP A 344 8.75 -10.08 -14.11
N ALA A 345 9.63 -10.25 -13.12
CA ALA A 345 11.07 -10.28 -13.31
C ALA A 345 11.53 -11.53 -14.11
N LEU A 346 10.94 -12.70 -13.83
CA LEU A 346 11.23 -13.93 -14.56
C LEU A 346 10.67 -13.88 -15.98
N ALA A 347 9.49 -13.28 -16.18
CA ALA A 347 8.95 -13.04 -17.53
C ALA A 347 9.86 -12.11 -18.34
N ALA A 348 10.34 -11.01 -17.74
CA ALA A 348 11.28 -10.09 -18.38
C ALA A 348 12.66 -10.73 -18.65
N TYR A 349 13.17 -11.54 -17.72
CA TYR A 349 14.43 -12.27 -17.90
C TYR A 349 14.29 -13.34 -18.99
N GLY A 350 13.16 -14.04 -19.03
CA GLY A 350 12.82 -15.00 -20.08
C GLY A 350 12.73 -14.33 -21.46
N ALA A 351 12.07 -13.17 -21.55
CA ALA A 351 11.99 -12.39 -22.78
C ALA A 351 13.38 -11.94 -23.26
N ARG A 352 14.21 -11.39 -22.36
CA ARG A 352 15.60 -11.01 -22.68
C ARG A 352 16.47 -12.20 -23.08
N ARG A 353 16.28 -13.36 -22.44
CA ARG A 353 17.00 -14.59 -22.78
C ARG A 353 16.54 -15.16 -24.12
N ALA A 354 15.24 -15.08 -24.43
CA ALA A 354 14.70 -15.49 -25.73
C ALA A 354 15.18 -14.57 -26.85
N GLU A 355 15.23 -13.26 -26.59
CA GLU A 355 15.79 -12.26 -27.51
C GLU A 355 17.30 -12.50 -27.72
N ALA A 356 18.06 -12.75 -26.65
CA ALA A 356 19.47 -13.12 -26.74
C ALA A 356 19.69 -14.46 -27.47
N ALA A 357 18.80 -15.43 -27.30
CA ALA A 357 18.87 -16.70 -28.03
C ALA A 357 18.48 -16.56 -29.51
N TYR A 358 17.55 -15.67 -29.85
CA TYR A 358 17.17 -15.37 -31.24
C TYR A 358 18.29 -14.65 -31.99
N TYR A 359 18.92 -13.66 -31.38
CA TYR A 359 20.09 -12.99 -31.95
C TYR A 359 21.34 -13.89 -31.95
N GLY A 360 21.53 -14.74 -30.94
CA GLY A 360 22.63 -15.70 -30.88
C GLY A 360 22.51 -16.87 -31.87
N ALA A 361 21.30 -17.36 -32.13
CA ALA A 361 21.05 -18.38 -33.17
C ALA A 361 21.17 -17.81 -34.60
N GLY A 362 21.04 -16.48 -34.77
CA GLY A 362 21.30 -15.80 -36.02
C GLY A 362 22.76 -15.89 -36.45
N ASP A 363 23.71 -15.84 -35.51
CA ASP A 363 25.15 -15.93 -35.81
C ASP A 363 25.58 -17.35 -36.22
N ASP A 364 25.00 -18.40 -35.63
CA ASP A 364 25.29 -19.79 -36.02
C ASP A 364 24.65 -20.17 -37.38
N ALA A 365 23.53 -19.55 -37.76
CA ALA A 365 22.93 -19.70 -39.10
C ALA A 365 23.63 -18.83 -40.17
N LEU A 366 24.32 -17.76 -39.77
CA LEU A 366 25.10 -16.89 -40.65
C LEU A 366 26.57 -17.34 -40.80
N GLY A 367 27.05 -18.27 -39.96
CA GLY A 367 28.38 -18.88 -40.06
C GLY A 367 28.64 -19.70 -41.34
N GLY A 368 27.59 -20.09 -42.07
CA GLY A 368 27.70 -20.77 -43.37
C GLY A 368 27.41 -19.90 -44.59
N GLY A 369 26.67 -18.79 -44.43
CA GLY A 369 26.14 -17.99 -45.54
C GLY A 369 27.01 -16.80 -45.96
N SER A 370 27.93 -16.35 -45.09
CA SER A 370 28.76 -15.16 -45.37
C SER A 370 29.72 -15.35 -46.57
N SER A 371 30.12 -16.59 -46.87
CA SER A 371 31.01 -16.87 -48.01
C SER A 371 30.29 -16.81 -49.37
N GLU A 372 29.04 -17.28 -49.42
CA GLU A 372 28.20 -17.25 -50.64
C GLU A 372 27.68 -15.85 -50.92
N LEU A 373 27.30 -15.08 -49.88
CA LEU A 373 26.89 -13.69 -50.03
C LEU A 373 28.08 -12.79 -50.44
N LYS A 374 29.28 -13.01 -49.88
CA LYS A 374 30.50 -12.33 -50.34
C LYS A 374 30.90 -12.73 -51.77
N LYS A 375 30.76 -14.02 -52.15
CA LYS A 375 31.00 -14.46 -53.53
C LYS A 375 29.99 -13.87 -54.51
N ALA A 376 28.72 -13.72 -54.10
CA ALA A 376 27.68 -13.09 -54.91
C ALA A 376 27.91 -11.57 -55.06
N LEU A 377 28.33 -10.88 -54.00
CA LEU A 377 28.67 -9.44 -54.04
C LEU A 377 29.94 -9.17 -54.87
N ILE A 378 30.99 -10.00 -54.76
CA ILE A 378 32.21 -9.86 -55.58
C ILE A 378 31.92 -10.12 -57.07
N ARG A 379 30.95 -10.99 -57.39
CA ARG A 379 30.51 -11.23 -58.77
C ARG A 379 29.65 -10.09 -59.32
N PHE A 380 29.02 -9.30 -58.45
CA PHE A 380 28.19 -8.15 -58.83
C PHE A 380 29.01 -6.85 -58.92
N GLU A 381 30.05 -6.69 -58.09
CA GLU A 381 31.00 -5.55 -58.16
C GLU A 381 32.10 -5.71 -59.22
N GLY A 382 32.21 -6.88 -59.86
CA GLY A 382 33.17 -7.14 -60.95
C GLY A 382 32.64 -6.85 -62.37
N GLY A 383 31.49 -6.19 -62.52
CA GLY A 383 30.84 -5.97 -63.82
C GLY A 383 30.28 -4.56 -63.98
N GLY A 384 31.13 -3.65 -64.47
CA GLY A 384 30.79 -2.27 -64.84
C GLY A 384 31.24 -1.27 -63.78
N ASP A 385 32.12 -0.32 -64.04
CA ASP A 385 32.41 0.37 -65.29
C ASP A 385 33.76 1.11 -65.15
N GLY A 386 34.46 1.33 -66.27
CA GLY A 386 35.75 2.00 -66.29
C GLY A 386 36.44 1.85 -67.63
N GLY A 387 35.88 2.49 -68.65
CA GLY A 387 36.48 2.60 -69.98
C GLY A 387 37.70 3.51 -70.01
N ASP A 388 38.53 3.30 -71.04
CA ASP A 388 39.21 4.35 -71.79
C ASP A 388 39.73 3.69 -73.08
N ASP A 389 39.26 4.15 -74.24
CA ASP A 389 40.06 4.18 -75.46
C ASP A 389 39.48 5.29 -76.35
N THR A 390 40.30 6.33 -76.44
CA THR A 390 40.27 7.49 -77.32
C THR A 390 40.09 7.10 -78.79
N ASP A 391 39.26 7.86 -79.51
CA ASP A 391 39.44 8.05 -80.96
C ASP A 391 39.30 9.54 -81.29
N ASP A 392 40.38 10.03 -81.88
CA ASP A 392 40.64 11.39 -82.31
C ASP A 392 40.36 11.51 -83.81
N ASP A 393 39.90 12.71 -84.15
CA ASP A 393 40.09 13.41 -85.41
C ASP A 393 39.50 12.93 -86.76
N SER A 394 39.25 13.99 -87.50
CA SER A 394 38.68 14.20 -88.81
C SER A 394 39.54 13.70 -89.98
N GLY A 395 38.89 13.60 -91.15
CA GLY A 395 39.34 12.83 -92.31
C GLY A 395 40.58 13.32 -93.05
N GLU A 396 41.13 12.45 -93.90
CA GLU A 396 41.40 12.80 -95.30
C GLU A 396 41.63 11.52 -96.13
N SER A 397 41.24 11.63 -97.40
CA SER A 397 41.40 10.65 -98.48
C SER A 397 42.86 10.32 -98.80
N VAL A 398 43.15 9.04 -99.07
CA VAL A 398 43.65 8.45 -100.33
C VAL A 398 43.86 6.94 -100.14
#